data_AF-A0AA42PVR1-F1
#
_entry.id   AF-A0AA42PVR1-F1
#
_cell.length_a   1.000
_cell.length_b   1.000
_cell.length_c   1.000
_cell.angle_alpha   90.00
_cell.angle_beta   90.00
_cell.angle_gamma   90.00
#
_symmetry.space_group_name_H-M   'P 1'
#
loop_
_entity.id
_entity.type
_entity.pdbx_description
1 polymer ?
#
loop_
_entity_poly.entity_id
_entity_poly.type
_entity_poly.pdbx_seq_one_letter_code
_entity_poly.pdbx_strand_id
1 'polypeptide(L)' 'LEQKAREEGIQLGEQRGEQRGIEKGRSEGEREATLKIARTMLQSGIDRNTVMAMTGLTEEDLQHITH' A
#
# COMPACT_ATOMS: atom_id res chain seq x y z
N LEU A 1 3.88 -27.12 31.36
CA LEU A 1 4.65 -27.02 30.09
C LEU A 1 3.71 -26.69 28.93
N GLU A 2 2.63 -27.45 28.72
CA GLU A 2 1.67 -27.22 27.62
C GLU A 2 0.94 -25.87 27.69
N GLN A 3 0.56 -25.41 28.88
CA GLN A 3 -0.16 -24.14 29.06
C GLN A 3 0.71 -22.93 28.65
N LYS A 4 1.99 -22.96 29.03
CA LYS A 4 2.97 -21.93 28.67
C LYS A 4 3.29 -21.92 27.18
N ALA A 5 3.43 -23.09 26.56
CA ALA A 5 3.60 -23.21 25.11
C ALA A 5 2.38 -22.69 24.34
N ARG A 6 1.17 -22.87 24.88
CA ARG A 6 -0.07 -22.34 24.29
C ARG A 6 -0.14 -20.81 24.38
N GLU A 7 0.22 -20.24 25.53
CA GLU A 7 0.28 -18.79 25.74
C GLU A 7 1.32 -18.12 24.84
N GLU A 8 2.53 -18.69 24.75
CA GLU A 8 3.59 -18.22 23.86
C GLU A 8 3.16 -18.31 22.37
N GLY A 9 2.46 -19.38 21.99
CA GLY A 9 1.92 -19.54 20.65
C GLY A 9 0.87 -18.48 20.28
N ILE A 10 -0.01 -18.12 21.23
CA ILE A 10 -1.00 -17.06 21.03
C ILE A 10 -0.32 -15.71 20.90
N GLN A 11 0.59 -15.35 21.82
CA GLN A 11 1.32 -14.08 21.77
C GLN A 11 2.10 -13.92 20.47
N LEU A 12 2.79 -14.97 20.02
CA LEU A 12 3.52 -14.95 18.75
C LEU A 12 2.56 -14.80 17.55
N GLY A 13 1.39 -15.43 17.62
CA GLY A 13 0.34 -15.30 16.62
C GLY A 13 -0.19 -13.88 16.51
N GLU A 14 -0.50 -13.25 17.65
CA GLU A 14 -0.97 -11.86 17.73
C GLU A 14 0.09 -10.89 17.21
N GLN A 15 1.34 -11.01 17.67
CA GLN A 15 2.44 -10.14 17.24
C GLN A 15 2.69 -10.25 15.72
N ARG A 16 2.67 -11.47 15.16
CA ARG A 16 2.78 -11.67 13.71
C ARG A 16 1.57 -11.11 12.96
N GLY A 17 0.38 -11.24 13.52
CA GLY A 17 -0.85 -10.69 12.94
C GLY A 17 -0.80 -9.18 12.85
N GLU A 18 -0.44 -8.52 13.96
CA GLU A 18 -0.29 -7.07 14.04
C GLU A 18 0.78 -6.56 13.07
N GLN A 19 1.97 -7.17 13.06
CA GLN A 19 3.06 -6.75 12.18
C GLN A 19 2.68 -6.86 10.70
N ARG A 20 2.03 -7.97 10.29
CA ARG A 20 1.52 -8.15 8.93
C ARG A 20 0.41 -7.14 8.59
N GLY A 21 -0.45 -6.84 9.55
CA GLY A 21 -1.51 -5.84 9.40
C GLY A 21 -0.95 -4.44 9.14
N ILE A 22 0.04 -4.04 9.94
CA ILE A 22 0.72 -2.74 9.80
C ILE A 22 1.44 -2.65 8.46
N GLU A 23 2.20 -3.67 8.08
CA GLU A 23 2.95 -3.68 6.82
C GLU A 23 2.01 -3.60 5.61
N LYS A 24 0.95 -4.42 5.62
CA LYS A 24 -0.06 -4.40 4.56
C LYS A 24 -0.78 -3.06 4.50
N GLY A 25 -1.23 -2.52 5.63
CA GLY A 25 -1.92 -1.23 5.69
C GLY A 25 -1.03 -0.07 5.23
N ARG A 26 0.26 -0.08 5.58
CA ARG A 26 1.22 0.93 5.09
C ARG A 26 1.39 0.83 3.58
N SER A 27 1.58 -0.38 3.04
CA SER A 27 1.77 -0.59 1.60
C SER A 27 0.52 -0.21 0.79
N GLU A 28 -0.67 -0.57 1.26
CA GLU A 28 -1.94 -0.21 0.62
C GLU A 28 -2.15 1.31 0.68
N GLY A 29 -1.93 1.93 1.84
CA GLY A 29 -2.07 3.38 2.02
C GLY A 29 -1.08 4.20 1.18
N GLU A 30 0.17 3.77 1.08
CA GLU A 30 1.17 4.41 0.21
C GLU A 30 0.74 4.33 -1.27
N ARG A 31 0.24 3.17 -1.71
CA ARG A 31 -0.21 3.00 -3.09
C ARG A 31 -1.45 3.83 -3.40
N GLU A 32 -2.44 3.86 -2.50
CA GLU A 32 -3.62 4.73 -2.65
C GLU A 32 -3.25 6.22 -2.68
N ALA A 33 -2.33 6.65 -1.82
CA ALA A 33 -1.85 8.02 -1.81
C ALA A 33 -1.15 8.40 -3.13
N THR A 34 -0.28 7.54 -3.65
CA THR A 34 0.39 7.74 -4.93
C THR A 34 -0.61 7.85 -6.09
N LEU A 35 -1.62 6.97 -6.14
CA LEU A 35 -2.67 7.02 -7.17
C LEU A 35 -3.49 8.32 -7.08
N LYS A 36 -3.82 8.76 -5.86
CA LYS A 36 -4.55 10.02 -5.64
C LYS A 36 -3.75 11.24 -6.14
N ILE A 37 -2.45 11.28 -5.84
CA ILE A 37 -1.56 12.34 -6.31
C ILE A 37 -1.45 12.32 -7.84
N ALA A 38 -1.24 11.15 -8.44
CA ALA A 38 -1.18 10.98 -9.89
C ALA A 38 -2.48 11.46 -10.57
N ARG A 39 -3.65 11.18 -10.00
CA ARG A 39 -4.94 11.71 -10.48
C ARG A 39 -4.95 13.23 -10.51
N THR A 40 -4.56 13.88 -9.41
CA THR A 40 -4.51 15.34 -9.33
C THR A 40 -3.50 15.93 -10.32
N MET A 41 -2.36 15.28 -10.52
CA MET A 41 -1.36 15.71 -11.50
C MET A 41 -1.92 15.70 -12.92
N LEU A 42 -2.57 14.59 -13.32
CA LEU A 42 -3.20 14.45 -14.63
C LEU A 42 -4.33 15.48 -14.83
N GLN A 43 -5.17 15.70 -13.81
CA GLN A 43 -6.22 16.72 -13.84
C GLN A 43 -5.67 18.15 -13.95
N SER A 44 -4.45 18.37 -13.44
CA SER A 44 -3.74 19.64 -13.54
C SER A 44 -3.02 19.82 -14.89
N GLY A 45 -3.17 18.88 -15.82
CA GLY A 45 -2.59 18.93 -17.16
C GLY A 45 -1.14 18.45 -17.25
N ILE A 46 -0.61 17.79 -16.21
CA ILE A 46 0.70 17.12 -16.29
C ILE A 46 0.55 15.88 -17.18
N ASP A 47 1.48 15.68 -18.11
CA ASP A 47 1.45 14.55 -19.04
C ASP A 47 1.72 13.21 -18.35
N ARG A 48 1.19 12.13 -18.93
CA ARG A 48 1.31 10.77 -18.36
C ARG A 48 2.76 10.33 -18.16
N ASN A 49 3.65 10.62 -19.09
CA ASN A 49 5.06 10.20 -19.00
C ASN A 49 5.74 10.85 -17.80
N THR A 50 5.50 12.15 -17.58
CA THR A 50 6.00 12.87 -16.40
C THR A 50 5.40 12.32 -15.11
N VAL A 51 4.10 12.04 -15.07
CA VAL A 51 3.47 11.43 -13.88
C VAL A 51 4.07 10.07 -13.56
N MET A 52 4.27 9.19 -14.55
CA MET A 52 4.93 7.89 -14.37
C MET A 52 6.35 8.04 -13.83
N ALA A 53 7.13 8.97 -14.41
CA ALA A 53 8.51 9.21 -13.97
C ALA A 53 8.60 9.73 -12.52
N MET A 54 7.64 10.58 -12.09
CA MET A 54 7.64 11.15 -10.74
C MET A 54 7.09 10.22 -9.67
N THR A 55 6.11 9.38 -10.03
CA THR A 55 5.36 8.55 -9.07
C THR A 55 5.80 7.09 -9.07
N GLY A 56 6.56 6.66 -10.08
CA GLY A 56 6.93 5.26 -10.29
C GLY A 56 5.76 4.37 -10.72
N LEU A 57 4.60 4.96 -11.03
CA LEU A 57 3.43 4.24 -11.55
C LEU A 57 3.67 3.78 -12.99
N THR A 58 3.09 2.64 -13.31
CA THR A 58 3.07 2.09 -14.67
C THR A 58 1.93 2.68 -15.50
N GLU A 59 1.98 2.51 -16.82
CA GLU A 59 0.87 2.91 -17.69
C GLU A 59 -0.44 2.19 -17.30
N GLU A 60 -0.36 0.92 -16.92
CA GLU A 60 -1.52 0.15 -16.42
C GLU A 60 -2.11 0.77 -15.16
N ASP A 61 -1.26 1.20 -14.21
CA ASP A 61 -1.72 1.90 -13.02
C ASP A 61 -2.49 3.18 -13.37
N LEU A 62 -2.01 3.95 -14.36
CA LEU A 62 -2.63 5.19 -14.80
C LEU A 62 -3.93 4.97 -15.59
N GLN A 63 -4.08 3.85 -16.30
CA GLN A 63 -5.32 3.52 -17.01
C GLN A 63 -6.52 3.42 -16.08
N HIS A 64 -6.31 2.95 -14.84
CA HIS A 64 -7.36 2.84 -13.83
C HIS A 64 -7.67 4.17 -13.11
N ILE A 65 -6.90 5.23 -13.36
CA ILE A 65 -7.08 6.53 -12.69
C ILE A 65 -8.10 7.41 -13.41
N THR A 66 -8.19 7.30 -14.74
CA THR A 66 -9.11 8.08 -15.58
C THR A 66 -10.42 7.32 -15.80
N HIS A 67 -11.40 7.56 -14.94
CA HIS A 67 -12.82 7.30 -15.21
C HIS A 67 -13.61 8.58 -14.97
#